data_AF-A0A7D9H6F3-F1
#
_entry.id   AF-A0A7D9H6F3-F1
#
_cell.length_a   1.000
_cell.length_b   1.000
_cell.length_c   1.000
_cell.angle_alpha   90.00
_cell.angle_beta   90.00
_cell.angle_gamma   90.00
#
_symmetry.space_group_name_H-M   'P 1'
#
loop_
_entity.id
_entity.type
_entity.pdbx_description
1 polymer ?
#
loop_
_entity_poly.entity_id
_entity_poly.type
_entity_poly.pdbx_seq_one_letter_code
_entity_poly.pdbx_strand_id
1 'polypeptide(L)'
;MVKAIRLHLRMLNCLINGPVIKPNDGVELQRFSIQLTSCANTLKEIGCIGKLDNSKNLKRIINCLPTAIQYKWRDAVDRIVEQERRDITINDVMKFVASRARAANYPVFGKVGRERKENIDPDQR
;
A
#
# COMPACT_ATOMS: atom_id res chain seq x y z
N MET A 1 -15.85 -17.30 19.42
CA MET A 1 -14.53 -17.38 18.73
C MET A 1 -14.62 -17.62 17.22
N VAL A 2 -15.42 -18.58 16.72
CA VAL A 2 -15.48 -18.93 15.27
C VAL A 2 -15.96 -17.78 14.34
N LYS A 3 -16.90 -16.93 14.81
CA LYS A 3 -17.38 -15.76 14.03
C LYS A 3 -16.30 -14.68 13.81
N ALA A 4 -15.45 -14.46 14.82
CA ALA A 4 -14.34 -13.51 14.72
C ALA A 4 -13.32 -13.99 13.67
N ILE A 5 -12.93 -15.27 13.72
CA ILE A 5 -11.99 -15.85 12.74
C ILE A 5 -12.51 -15.74 11.29
N ARG A 6 -13.81 -15.95 11.06
CA ARG A 6 -14.43 -15.78 9.74
C ARG A 6 -14.41 -14.33 9.25
N LEU A 7 -14.63 -13.36 10.14
CA LEU A 7 -14.54 -11.93 9.80
C LEU A 7 -13.11 -11.55 9.41
N HIS A 8 -12.11 -12.03 10.18
CA HIS A 8 -10.70 -11.78 9.90
C HIS A 8 -10.23 -12.39 8.57
N LEU A 9 -10.68 -13.61 8.24
CA LEU A 9 -10.41 -14.24 6.94
C LEU A 9 -11.05 -13.48 5.77
N ARG A 10 -12.20 -12.82 6.00
CA ARG A 10 -12.85 -12.00 4.98
C ARG A 10 -12.07 -10.70 4.74
N MET A 11 -11.62 -10.03 5.80
CA MET A 11 -10.78 -8.83 5.68
C MET A 11 -9.49 -9.12 4.90
N LEU A 12 -8.85 -10.24 5.22
CA LEU A 12 -7.67 -10.72 4.50
C LEU A 12 -7.95 -10.92 3.00
N ASN A 13 -9.05 -11.60 2.65
CA ASN A 13 -9.40 -11.83 1.25
C ASN A 13 -9.77 -10.55 0.50
N CYS A 14 -10.43 -9.59 1.15
CA CYS A 14 -10.71 -8.28 0.55
C CYS A 14 -9.43 -7.48 0.30
N LEU A 15 -8.40 -7.69 1.12
CA LEU A 15 -7.14 -6.96 0.99
C LEU A 15 -6.22 -7.57 -0.07
N ILE A 16 -6.17 -8.90 -0.13
CA ILE A 16 -5.36 -9.67 -1.08
C ILE A 16 -5.99 -9.67 -2.50
N ASN A 17 -7.31 -9.58 -2.60
CA ASN A 17 -8.06 -9.57 -3.87
C ASN A 17 -8.78 -8.24 -4.11
N GLY A 18 -8.30 -7.17 -3.47
CA GLY A 18 -8.88 -5.84 -3.64
C GLY A 18 -8.72 -5.34 -5.08
N PRO A 19 -9.59 -4.42 -5.52
CA PRO A 19 -9.44 -3.78 -6.81
C PRO A 19 -8.10 -3.03 -6.88
N VAL A 20 -7.55 -2.94 -8.10
CA VAL A 20 -6.33 -2.17 -8.33
C VAL A 20 -6.60 -0.69 -8.06
N ILE A 21 -5.78 -0.08 -7.21
CA ILE A 21 -5.86 1.34 -6.88
C ILE A 21 -5.53 2.15 -8.13
N LYS A 22 -6.29 3.22 -8.36
CA LYS A 22 -6.08 4.09 -9.52
C LYS A 22 -4.72 4.80 -9.46
N PRO A 23 -4.07 5.03 -10.60
CA PRO A 23 -2.86 5.86 -10.64
C PRO A 23 -3.14 7.26 -10.09
N ASN A 24 -2.19 7.82 -9.33
CA ASN A 24 -2.27 9.16 -8.74
C ASN A 24 -3.41 9.36 -7.70
N ASP A 25 -4.02 8.26 -7.22
CA ASP A 25 -5.01 8.30 -6.14
C ASP A 25 -4.33 8.13 -4.77
N GLY A 26 -3.77 9.23 -4.26
CA GLY A 26 -3.10 9.24 -2.95
C GLY A 26 -4.04 8.89 -1.80
N VAL A 27 -5.32 9.28 -1.89
CA VAL A 27 -6.31 9.07 -0.82
C VAL A 27 -6.65 7.58 -0.70
N GLU A 28 -6.93 6.91 -1.82
CA GLU A 28 -7.20 5.46 -1.80
C GLU A 28 -5.95 4.66 -1.42
N LEU A 29 -4.75 5.10 -1.82
CA LEU A 29 -3.50 4.49 -1.36
C LEU A 29 -3.29 4.60 0.16
N GLN A 30 -3.65 5.74 0.75
CA GLN A 30 -3.61 5.93 2.21
C GLN A 30 -4.63 5.05 2.92
N ARG A 31 -5.86 4.96 2.40
CA ARG A 31 -6.89 4.05 2.94
C ARG A 31 -6.43 2.60 2.90
N PHE A 32 -5.85 2.17 1.77
CA PHE A 32 -5.29 0.84 1.62
C PHE A 32 -4.17 0.58 2.63
N SER A 33 -3.27 1.55 2.85
CA SER A 33 -2.20 1.45 3.85
C SER A 33 -2.74 1.24 5.28
N ILE A 34 -3.80 1.96 5.65
CA ILE A 34 -4.43 1.85 6.97
C ILE A 34 -5.09 0.48 7.13
N GLN A 35 -5.84 0.03 6.11
CA GLN A 35 -6.47 -1.29 6.10
C GLN A 35 -5.45 -2.42 6.21
N LEU A 36 -4.33 -2.33 5.48
CA LEU A 36 -3.26 -3.31 5.52
C LEU A 36 -2.63 -3.40 6.91
N THR A 37 -2.40 -2.24 7.54
CA THR A 37 -1.84 -2.18 8.90
C THR A 37 -2.81 -2.76 9.93
N SER A 38 -4.09 -2.40 9.85
CA SER A 38 -5.13 -2.95 10.74
C SER A 38 -5.23 -4.46 10.60
N CYS A 39 -5.29 -4.97 9.36
CA CYS A 39 -5.38 -6.42 9.11
C CYS A 39 -4.15 -7.18 9.64
N ALA A 40 -2.95 -6.64 9.41
CA ALA A 40 -1.71 -7.26 9.91
C ALA A 40 -1.64 -7.27 11.44
N ASN A 41 -2.03 -6.16 12.10
CA ASN A 41 -2.08 -6.10 13.56
C ASN A 41 -3.07 -7.11 14.14
N THR A 42 -4.27 -7.20 13.58
CA THR A 42 -5.27 -8.18 14.04
C THR A 42 -4.80 -9.61 13.79
N LEU A 43 -4.15 -9.91 12.65
CA LEU A 43 -3.59 -11.23 12.38
C LEU A 43 -2.43 -11.57 13.30
N LYS A 44 -1.65 -10.58 13.74
CA LYS A 44 -0.60 -10.73 14.74
C LYS A 44 -1.19 -11.08 16.11
N GLU A 45 -2.23 -10.37 16.55
CA GLU A 45 -2.90 -10.62 17.83
C GLU A 45 -3.47 -12.03 17.93
N ILE A 46 -3.98 -12.59 16.82
CA ILE A 46 -4.53 -13.95 16.78
C ILE A 46 -3.50 -15.03 16.37
N GLY A 47 -2.21 -14.69 16.29
CA GLY A 47 -1.13 -15.63 15.95
C GLY A 47 -1.18 -16.19 14.51
N CYS A 48 -1.88 -15.53 13.59
CA CYS A 48 -2.06 -15.97 12.20
C CYS A 48 -1.22 -15.17 11.18
N ILE A 49 -0.28 -14.34 11.63
CA ILE A 49 0.51 -13.46 10.74
C ILE A 49 1.31 -14.23 9.67
N GLY A 50 1.77 -15.44 9.97
CA GLY A 50 2.51 -16.28 9.01
C GLY A 50 1.70 -16.65 7.75
N LYS A 51 0.37 -16.49 7.77
CA LYS A 51 -0.46 -16.62 6.55
C LYS A 51 -0.22 -15.50 5.56
N LEU A 52 0.20 -14.31 6.02
CA LEU A 52 0.51 -13.16 5.18
C LEU A 52 1.93 -13.20 4.61
N ASP A 53 2.88 -13.78 5.36
CA ASP A 53 4.30 -13.85 4.96
C ASP A 53 4.58 -14.83 3.79
N ASN A 54 3.55 -15.47 3.24
CA ASN A 54 3.69 -16.26 2.02
C ASN A 54 3.89 -15.34 0.80
N SER A 55 4.95 -15.59 0.02
CA SER A 55 5.25 -14.92 -1.25
C SER A 55 4.04 -14.75 -2.17
N LYS A 56 3.14 -15.75 -2.24
CA LYS A 56 1.89 -15.64 -3.04
C LYS A 56 0.96 -14.53 -2.55
N ASN A 57 0.82 -14.38 -1.23
CA ASN A 57 -0.05 -13.37 -0.64
C ASN A 57 0.59 -11.99 -0.69
N LEU A 58 1.89 -11.88 -0.43
CA LEU A 58 2.66 -10.65 -0.62
C LEU A 58 2.53 -10.14 -2.06
N LYS A 59 2.71 -11.02 -3.06
CA LYS A 59 2.54 -10.67 -4.48
C LYS A 59 1.14 -10.14 -4.80
N ARG A 60 0.10 -10.78 -4.26
CA ARG A 60 -1.30 -10.35 -4.47
C ARG A 60 -1.57 -8.96 -3.87
N ILE A 61 -1.05 -8.67 -2.67
CA ILE A 61 -1.13 -7.33 -2.06
C ILE A 61 -0.45 -6.29 -2.94
N ILE A 62 0.73 -6.59 -3.48
CA ILE A 62 1.46 -5.68 -4.38
C ILE A 62 0.70 -5.47 -5.69
N ASN A 63 0.01 -6.49 -6.21
CA ASN A 63 -0.79 -6.37 -7.43
C ASN A 63 -2.00 -5.42 -7.28
N CYS A 64 -2.48 -5.17 -6.06
CA CYS A 64 -3.50 -4.15 -5.81
C CYS A 64 -2.95 -2.72 -5.96
N LEU A 65 -1.63 -2.54 -5.95
CA LEU A 65 -1.00 -1.22 -6.09
C LEU A 65 -0.93 -0.80 -7.58
N PRO A 66 -0.90 0.51 -7.88
CA PRO A 66 -0.67 1.00 -9.24
C PRO A 66 0.70 0.57 -9.78
N THR A 67 0.81 0.34 -11.09
CA THR A 67 2.02 -0.17 -11.75
C THR A 67 3.29 0.64 -11.43
N ALA A 68 3.20 1.97 -11.36
CA ALA A 68 4.32 2.83 -10.98
C ALA A 68 4.88 2.52 -9.58
N ILE A 69 4.01 2.13 -8.65
CA ILE A 69 4.38 1.73 -7.29
C ILE A 69 4.96 0.31 -7.29
N GLN A 70 4.42 -0.59 -8.12
CA GLN A 70 4.96 -1.94 -8.26
C GLN A 70 6.41 -1.95 -8.78
N TYR A 71 6.77 -1.04 -9.70
CA TYR A 71 8.17 -0.90 -10.13
C TYR A 71 9.08 -0.51 -8.96
N LYS A 72 8.69 0.52 -8.20
CA LYS A 72 9.43 0.95 -6.99
C LYS A 72 9.51 -0.14 -5.91
N TRP A 73 8.58 -1.09 -5.92
CA TRP A 73 8.62 -2.24 -5.02
C TRP A 73 9.74 -3.21 -5.41
N ARG A 74 10.02 -3.40 -6.70
CA ARG A 74 11.12 -4.25 -7.17
C ARG A 74 12.47 -3.73 -6.67
N ASP A 75 12.67 -2.42 -6.70
CA ASP A 75 13.88 -1.79 -6.16
C ASP A 75 14.00 -2.02 -4.64
N ALA A 76 12.87 -1.99 -3.92
CA ALA A 76 12.86 -2.27 -2.48
C ALA A 76 13.16 -3.75 -2.18
N VAL A 77 12.66 -4.67 -3.02
CA VAL A 77 12.95 -6.11 -2.93
C VAL A 77 14.44 -6.37 -3.16
N ASP A 78 15.01 -5.82 -4.22
CA ASP A 78 16.43 -5.96 -4.54
C ASP A 78 17.30 -5.50 -3.35
N ARG A 79 16.99 -4.31 -2.80
CA ARG A 79 17.66 -3.82 -1.59
C ARG A 79 17.56 -4.79 -0.41
N ILE A 80 16.37 -5.31 -0.11
CA ILE A 80 16.17 -6.20 1.05
C ILE A 80 16.89 -7.53 0.85
N VAL A 81 16.77 -8.14 -0.32
CA VAL A 81 17.33 -9.46 -0.58
C VAL A 81 18.85 -9.40 -0.72
N GLU A 82 19.37 -8.46 -1.49
CA GLU A 82 20.80 -8.39 -1.80
C GLU A 82 21.61 -7.66 -0.73
N GLN A 83 21.09 -6.56 -0.17
CA GLN A 83 21.84 -5.75 0.80
C GLN A 83 21.57 -6.19 2.24
N GLU A 84 20.31 -6.48 2.59
CA GLU A 84 19.94 -6.90 3.95
C GLU A 84 20.03 -8.43 4.15
N ARG A 85 20.27 -9.22 3.08
CA ARG A 85 20.48 -10.67 3.10
C ARG A 85 19.37 -11.45 3.83
N ARG A 86 18.12 -11.02 3.67
CA ARG A 86 16.95 -11.62 4.33
C ARG A 86 15.74 -11.74 3.41
N ASP A 87 14.81 -12.59 3.81
CA ASP A 87 13.52 -12.73 3.12
C ASP A 87 12.60 -11.52 3.36
N ILE A 88 11.72 -11.30 2.38
CA ILE A 88 10.68 -10.28 2.42
C ILE A 88 9.57 -10.73 3.39
N THR A 89 9.16 -9.81 4.25
CA THR A 89 8.05 -10.01 5.19
C THR A 89 6.88 -9.08 4.88
N ILE A 90 5.71 -9.37 5.45
CA ILE A 90 4.55 -8.48 5.39
C ILE A 90 4.85 -7.09 5.95
N ASN A 91 5.74 -7.00 6.95
CA ASN A 91 6.14 -5.74 7.55
C ASN A 91 6.88 -4.84 6.54
N ASP A 92 7.63 -5.42 5.61
CA ASP A 92 8.30 -4.67 4.55
C ASP A 92 7.30 -4.09 3.56
N VAL A 93 6.30 -4.89 3.17
CA VAL A 93 5.19 -4.44 2.33
C VAL A 93 4.42 -3.32 3.02
N MET A 94 4.10 -3.46 4.30
CA MET A 94 3.41 -2.43 5.10
C MET A 94 4.19 -1.12 5.14
N LYS A 95 5.48 -1.19 5.50
CA LYS A 95 6.36 0.00 5.55
C LYS A 95 6.46 0.68 4.18
N PHE A 96 6.58 -0.12 3.11
CA PHE A 96 6.64 0.40 1.76
C PHE A 96 5.35 1.10 1.35
N VAL A 97 4.19 0.45 1.50
CA VAL A 97 2.89 1.03 1.16
C VAL A 97 2.64 2.31 1.95
N ALA A 98 2.93 2.32 3.26
CA ALA A 98 2.80 3.52 4.08
C ALA A 98 3.73 4.66 3.63
N SER A 99 4.97 4.34 3.25
CA SER A 99 5.90 5.33 2.68
C SER A 99 5.37 5.91 1.37
N ARG A 100 4.82 5.08 0.49
CA ARG A 100 4.25 5.53 -0.80
C ARG A 100 2.97 6.32 -0.63
N ALA A 101 2.12 5.96 0.33
CA ALA A 101 0.94 6.73 0.68
C ALA A 101 1.31 8.12 1.20
N ARG A 102 2.30 8.22 2.12
CA ARG A 102 2.82 9.52 2.57
C ARG A 102 3.40 10.35 1.42
N ALA A 103 4.16 9.72 0.53
CA ALA A 103 4.74 10.40 -0.63
C ALA A 103 3.66 10.92 -1.60
N ALA A 104 2.62 10.11 -1.89
CA ALA A 104 1.53 10.50 -2.78
C ALA A 104 0.61 11.58 -2.20
N ASN A 105 0.53 11.70 -0.87
CA ASN A 105 -0.24 12.75 -0.20
C ASN A 105 0.64 13.93 0.26
N TYR A 106 1.91 13.97 -0.16
CA TYR A 106 2.79 15.06 0.23
C TYR A 106 2.28 16.40 -0.36
N PRO A 107 2.12 17.47 0.42
CA PRO A 107 1.41 18.68 -0.02
C PRO A 107 1.94 19.31 -1.31
N VAL A 108 3.26 19.32 -1.49
CA VAL A 108 3.93 20.02 -2.60
C VAL A 108 4.27 19.10 -3.77
N PHE A 109 4.53 17.82 -3.51
CA PHE A 109 5.09 16.87 -4.49
C PHE A 109 4.25 15.60 -4.66
N GLY A 110 3.13 15.49 -3.95
CA GLY A 110 2.29 14.28 -3.95
C GLY A 110 1.37 14.19 -5.15
N LYS A 111 0.93 15.32 -5.72
CA LYS A 111 0.09 15.36 -6.91
C LYS A 111 0.96 15.35 -8.16
N VAL A 112 0.98 14.23 -8.87
CA VAL A 112 1.63 14.15 -10.20
C VAL A 112 0.56 14.41 -11.26
N GLY A 113 0.39 15.67 -11.65
CA GLY A 113 -0.57 16.10 -12.66
C GLY A 113 -0.67 17.63 -12.73
N ARG A 114 -0.99 18.18 -13.91
CA ARG A 114 -1.06 19.64 -14.13
C ARG A 114 -1.94 20.29 -13.06
N GLU A 115 -1.35 21.17 -12.27
CA GLU A 115 -2.08 22.26 -11.66
C GLU A 115 -2.78 22.98 -12.83
N ARG A 116 -4.11 22.95 -12.89
CA ARG A 116 -4.80 23.88 -13.77
C ARG A 116 -4.38 25.24 -13.24
N LYS A 117 -3.62 25.99 -14.06
CA LYS A 117 -3.34 27.39 -13.81
C LYS A 117 -4.68 28.02 -13.49
N GLU A 118 -4.82 28.48 -12.25
CA GLU A 118 -5.87 29.43 -11.90
C GLU A 118 -5.69 30.58 -12.88
N ASN A 119 -6.69 30.82 -13.72
CA ASN A 119 -6.65 31.91 -14.68
C ASN A 119 -6.58 33.19 -13.84
N ILE A 120 -5.38 33.75 -13.71
CA ILE A 120 -5.20 35.10 -13.18
C ILE A 120 -5.89 36.00 -14.19
N ASP A 121 -7.02 36.55 -13.77
CA ASP A 121 -7.80 37.53 -14.51
C ASP A 121 -6.90 38.73 -14.84
N PRO A 122 -6.71 39.09 -16.13
CA PRO A 122 -5.89 40.21 -16.52
C PRO A 122 -6.71 41.50 -16.45
N ASP A 123 -7.22 41.87 -15.28
CA ASP A 123 -7.76 43.20 -15.06
C ASP A 123 -7.41 43.73 -13.67
N GLN A 124 -6.16 44.16 -13.55
CA GLN A 124 -5.75 45.16 -12.57
C GLN A 124 -4.74 46.09 -13.25
N ARG A 125 -5.31 47.02 -14.03
CA ARG A 125 -4.67 48.28 -14.40
C ARG A 125 -4.92 49.33 -13.33
#